data_AF-A0AAW1VM68-F1
#
_entry.id   AF-A0AAW1VM68-F1
#
_cell.length_a   1.000
_cell.length_b   1.000
_cell.length_c   1.000
_cell.angle_alpha   90.00
_cell.angle_beta   90.00
_cell.angle_gamma   90.00
#
_symmetry.space_group_name_H-M   'P 1'
#
loop_
_entity.id
_entity.type
_entity.pdbx_description
1 polymer ?
#
loop_
_entity_poly.entity_id
_entity_poly.type
_entity_poly.pdbx_seq_one_letter_code
_entity_poly.pdbx_strand_id
1 'polypeptide(L)'
;MSRACSLFQLWHSPPDTRLLLSLSKLSKGTYMIPSARTYPGLCFCKDLQTTAYEVVKGSYVPTSQIKQESKPEEKSPEKIEGVGAFQKLLMVMPSVDILYSALRKAKRIAPTKGIANITKRERNRGAKQLDALMKELAVPLRTYSQNFPNKKYLHPYELSLIELTLGDGNYEQVLGKVDALRNRVVSVGKEHASLCAKSTSKKEAEARLSEGLKKVEETYIHQGNMSMICYT
;
A
#
# COMPACT_ATOMS: atom_id res chain seq x y z
N MET A 1 -22.88 -75.64 16.41
CA MET A 1 -22.45 -75.02 15.14
C MET A 1 -21.63 -73.79 15.54
N SER A 2 -20.34 -73.57 15.28
CA SER A 2 -19.32 -74.17 14.41
C SER A 2 -17.95 -74.16 15.11
N ARG A 3 -17.06 -75.05 14.66
CA ARG A 3 -15.67 -75.27 15.08
C ARG A 3 -14.66 -74.52 14.16
N ALA A 4 -13.41 -74.48 14.64
CA ALA A 4 -12.10 -74.18 14.00
C ALA A 4 -11.56 -72.75 14.25
N CYS A 5 -10.41 -72.50 14.92
CA CYS A 5 -9.00 -72.94 14.70
C CYS A 5 -8.49 -72.51 13.31
N SER A 6 -7.30 -71.91 13.07
CA SER A 6 -6.08 -71.69 13.86
C SER A 6 -4.97 -71.08 12.95
N LEU A 7 -3.93 -70.49 13.58
CA LEU A 7 -2.48 -70.54 13.21
C LEU A 7 -1.92 -69.83 11.94
N PHE A 8 -1.12 -68.78 12.23
CA PHE A 8 0.33 -68.58 11.92
C PHE A 8 0.90 -68.14 10.54
N GLN A 9 1.90 -67.26 10.70
CA GLN A 9 3.14 -66.93 9.95
C GLN A 9 3.08 -65.99 8.75
N LEU A 10 3.72 -64.80 8.79
CA LEU A 10 5.16 -64.45 8.85
C LEU A 10 5.77 -64.35 7.44
N TRP A 11 6.43 -63.20 7.21
CA TRP A 11 7.60 -62.96 6.33
C TRP A 11 7.48 -62.07 5.08
N HIS A 12 8.16 -60.93 5.24
CA HIS A 12 9.15 -60.30 4.36
C HIS A 12 8.73 -59.50 3.12
N SER A 13 9.56 -58.47 2.92
CA SER A 13 9.47 -57.33 2.01
C SER A 13 10.23 -57.60 0.66
N PRO A 14 10.51 -56.57 -0.17
CA PRO A 14 10.21 -56.36 -1.62
C PRO A 14 11.37 -56.87 -2.54
N PRO A 15 11.71 -56.41 -3.79
CA PRO A 15 11.20 -55.37 -4.73
C PRO A 15 11.24 -55.75 -6.25
N ASP A 16 11.15 -54.73 -7.16
CA ASP A 16 11.52 -54.71 -8.61
C ASP A 16 10.59 -55.44 -9.62
N THR A 17 10.23 -54.92 -10.81
CA THR A 17 11.09 -54.44 -11.91
C THR A 17 10.28 -53.77 -13.06
N ARG A 18 10.84 -52.68 -13.61
CA ARG A 18 11.06 -52.32 -15.05
C ARG A 18 9.90 -52.23 -16.06
N LEU A 19 9.87 -51.10 -16.79
CA LEU A 19 10.02 -50.96 -18.26
C LEU A 19 10.32 -49.47 -18.61
N LEU A 20 11.59 -49.09 -18.87
CA LEU A 20 12.21 -48.68 -20.16
C LEU A 20 11.68 -47.36 -20.77
N LEU A 21 12.41 -46.23 -20.65
CA LEU A 21 13.53 -45.72 -21.50
C LEU A 21 13.09 -45.07 -22.84
N SER A 22 13.23 -43.74 -22.92
CA SER A 22 13.62 -43.03 -24.16
C SER A 22 14.30 -41.71 -23.80
N LEU A 23 15.61 -41.80 -23.51
CA LEU A 23 16.55 -40.68 -23.56
C LEU A 23 17.42 -40.91 -24.81
N SER A 24 17.36 -40.01 -25.79
CA SER A 24 18.32 -39.97 -26.89
C SER A 24 19.48 -39.04 -26.53
N LYS A 25 20.68 -39.60 -26.41
CA LYS A 25 21.97 -38.89 -26.40
C LYS A 25 22.59 -38.97 -27.80
N LEU A 26 23.17 -37.87 -28.29
CA LEU A 26 24.47 -37.72 -28.97
C LEU A 26 24.54 -36.26 -29.49
N SER A 27 25.65 -35.53 -29.53
CA SER A 27 27.07 -35.86 -29.42
C SER A 27 27.87 -34.63 -28.95
N LYS A 28 29.07 -34.87 -28.42
CA LYS A 28 30.10 -33.90 -28.05
C LYS A 28 30.85 -33.38 -29.29
N GLY A 29 31.39 -32.16 -29.15
CA GLY A 29 32.57 -31.66 -29.87
C GLY A 29 32.24 -30.69 -31.02
N THR A 30 32.96 -29.61 -31.31
CA THR A 30 34.05 -28.87 -30.65
C THR A 30 34.42 -27.70 -31.61
N TYR A 31 34.87 -26.56 -31.08
CA TYR A 31 35.64 -25.47 -31.74
C TYR A 31 35.30 -24.96 -33.17
N MET A 32 34.83 -23.70 -33.28
CA MET A 32 35.51 -22.53 -33.91
C MET A 32 34.53 -21.35 -34.15
N ILE A 33 35.12 -20.15 -34.26
CA ILE A 33 34.56 -18.79 -34.16
C ILE A 33 34.03 -18.30 -35.55
N PRO A 34 33.66 -17.01 -35.76
CA PRO A 34 32.30 -16.50 -35.88
C PRO A 34 31.89 -16.16 -37.34
N SER A 35 30.64 -16.43 -37.73
CA SER A 35 30.08 -15.82 -38.94
C SER A 35 29.57 -14.41 -38.61
N ALA A 36 30.32 -13.40 -39.06
CA ALA A 36 29.95 -12.00 -39.00
C ALA A 36 28.57 -11.76 -39.63
N ARG A 37 27.59 -11.36 -38.82
CA ARG A 37 26.40 -10.66 -39.30
C ARG A 37 26.67 -9.17 -39.19
N THR A 38 27.09 -8.61 -40.31
CA THR A 38 27.19 -7.18 -40.56
C THR A 38 25.78 -6.58 -40.48
N TYR A 39 25.46 -5.91 -39.38
CA TYR A 39 24.33 -4.99 -39.34
C TYR A 39 24.81 -3.66 -39.94
N PRO A 40 24.11 -3.06 -40.92
CA PRO A 40 24.44 -1.71 -41.35
C PRO A 40 24.09 -0.76 -40.20
N GLY A 41 25.13 -0.24 -39.54
CA GLY A 41 25.02 0.90 -38.64
C GLY A 41 24.70 2.14 -39.46
N LEU A 42 23.42 2.41 -39.68
CA LEU A 42 22.97 3.73 -40.13
C LEU A 42 22.75 4.59 -38.88
N CYS A 43 23.84 5.09 -38.33
CA CYS A 43 23.81 6.23 -37.43
C CYS A 43 23.43 7.45 -38.26
N PHE A 44 22.16 7.85 -38.23
CA PHE A 44 21.73 9.11 -38.81
C PHE A 44 22.04 10.23 -37.82
N CYS A 45 23.30 10.65 -37.77
CA CYS A 45 23.66 11.92 -37.15
C CYS A 45 23.03 13.02 -38.01
N LYS A 46 21.92 13.59 -37.55
CA LYS A 46 21.48 14.88 -38.06
C LYS A 46 22.47 15.92 -37.55
N ASP A 47 23.20 16.54 -38.46
CA ASP A 47 23.99 17.72 -38.15
C ASP A 47 23.02 18.81 -37.67
N LEU A 48 23.04 19.06 -36.35
CA LEU A 48 22.41 20.24 -35.76
C LEU A 48 23.24 21.44 -36.19
N GLN A 49 22.76 22.18 -37.17
CA GLN A 49 23.28 23.50 -37.50
C GLN A 49 23.00 24.44 -36.32
N THR A 50 24.01 24.67 -35.49
CA THR A 50 23.97 25.71 -34.46
C THR A 50 24.11 27.06 -35.15
N THR A 51 22.99 27.69 -35.54
CA THR A 51 23.00 29.12 -35.85
C THR A 51 23.24 29.86 -34.54
N ALA A 52 24.46 30.36 -34.35
CA ALA A 52 24.79 31.27 -33.27
C ALA A 52 23.96 32.55 -33.47
N TYR A 53 22.92 32.72 -32.67
CA TYR A 53 22.33 34.04 -32.47
C TYR A 53 23.30 34.85 -31.60
N GLU A 54 23.45 36.14 -31.91
CA GLU A 54 24.22 37.02 -31.06
C GLU A 54 23.69 36.96 -29.63
N VAL A 55 24.58 36.63 -28.70
CA VAL A 55 24.35 36.82 -27.27
C VAL A 55 24.25 38.33 -27.06
N VAL A 56 23.02 38.85 -27.12
CA VAL A 56 22.70 40.15 -26.55
C VAL A 56 23.16 40.10 -25.10
N LYS A 57 24.04 41.05 -24.72
CA LYS A 57 24.49 41.29 -23.34
C LYS A 57 23.30 41.69 -22.45
N GLY A 58 22.40 40.76 -22.19
CA GLY A 58 21.46 40.83 -21.09
C GLY A 58 22.17 40.35 -19.83
N SER A 59 22.71 41.27 -19.04
CA SER A 59 23.27 40.97 -17.73
C SER A 59 22.15 40.43 -16.82
N TYR A 60 22.07 39.12 -16.63
CA TYR A 60 21.28 38.56 -15.54
C TYR A 60 22.08 38.78 -14.25
N VAL A 61 21.92 39.97 -13.68
CA VAL A 61 22.34 40.26 -12.32
C VAL A 61 21.21 39.79 -11.42
N PRO A 62 21.45 38.85 -10.48
CA PRO A 62 20.53 38.66 -9.38
C PRO A 62 20.62 39.92 -8.52
N THR A 63 19.58 40.76 -8.55
CA THR A 63 19.50 41.94 -7.68
C THR A 63 19.32 41.46 -6.24
N SER A 64 20.43 41.19 -5.54
CA SER A 64 20.45 41.12 -4.09
C SER A 64 20.45 42.54 -3.53
N GLN A 65 19.26 43.13 -3.42
CA GLN A 65 19.03 44.29 -2.58
C GLN A 65 17.81 44.03 -1.70
N ILE A 66 18.04 43.47 -0.51
CA ILE A 66 17.15 43.72 0.62
C ILE A 66 18.01 44.40 1.68
N LYS A 67 17.86 45.73 1.68
CA LYS A 67 18.33 46.66 2.69
C LYS A 67 17.67 46.28 4.02
N GLN A 68 18.48 46.05 5.04
CA GLN A 68 18.01 45.93 6.42
C GLN A 68 17.50 47.30 6.87
N GLU A 69 16.25 47.41 7.31
CA GLU A 69 15.86 48.26 8.45
C GLU A 69 14.43 48.02 8.96
N SER A 70 14.34 47.88 10.28
CA SER A 70 13.21 47.98 11.21
C SER A 70 12.14 46.86 11.28
N LYS A 71 12.07 46.23 12.46
CA LYS A 71 10.95 45.41 12.98
C LYS A 71 9.74 46.31 13.30
N PRO A 72 8.51 45.77 13.25
CA PRO A 72 7.94 45.14 14.46
C PRO A 72 7.50 43.69 14.21
N GLU A 73 7.26 42.99 15.31
CA GLU A 73 7.06 41.54 15.44
C GLU A 73 5.93 41.00 14.56
N GLU A 74 6.26 40.08 13.65
CA GLU A 74 5.29 39.15 13.09
C GLU A 74 5.96 37.82 12.72
N LYS A 75 5.17 36.75 12.89
CA LYS A 75 5.52 35.31 12.91
C LYS A 75 6.72 34.94 12.01
N SER A 76 7.64 34.16 12.59
CA SER A 76 8.78 33.54 11.89
C SER A 76 8.42 33.10 10.47
N PRO A 77 9.22 33.43 9.43
CA PRO A 77 8.93 33.00 8.08
C PRO A 77 8.90 31.46 8.07
N GLU A 78 7.73 30.91 7.76
CA GLU A 78 7.55 29.47 7.61
C GLU A 78 8.53 29.01 6.52
N LYS A 79 9.41 28.08 6.90
CA LYS A 79 10.57 27.68 6.10
C LYS A 79 10.07 26.96 4.85
N ILE A 80 10.11 27.62 3.69
CA ILE A 80 9.77 27.03 2.39
C ILE A 80 10.71 25.85 2.14
N GLU A 81 10.15 24.71 1.73
CA GLU A 81 10.94 23.52 1.40
C GLU A 81 11.75 23.76 0.12
N GLY A 82 12.93 23.13 0.04
CA GLY A 82 13.71 23.11 -1.19
C GLY A 82 12.98 22.34 -2.31
N VAL A 83 13.46 22.50 -3.55
CA VAL A 83 12.94 21.72 -4.70
C VAL A 83 13.13 20.22 -4.46
N GLY A 84 12.21 19.38 -4.98
CA GLY A 84 12.29 17.93 -4.86
C GLY A 84 11.54 17.34 -3.66
N ALA A 85 10.51 18.02 -3.15
CA ALA A 85 9.70 17.54 -2.02
C ALA A 85 9.09 16.15 -2.28
N PHE A 86 8.70 15.87 -3.53
CA PHE A 86 8.07 14.61 -3.92
C PHE A 86 9.02 13.42 -4.10
N GLN A 87 10.34 13.63 -4.05
CA GLN A 87 11.31 12.54 -4.21
C GLN A 87 11.31 11.55 -3.02
N LYS A 88 10.79 11.96 -1.87
CA LYS A 88 10.79 11.18 -0.62
C LYS A 88 9.46 10.46 -0.37
N LEU A 89 8.59 10.37 -1.36
CA LEU A 89 7.28 9.74 -1.18
C LEU A 89 7.39 8.21 -1.02
N LEU A 90 6.61 7.69 -0.08
CA LEU A 90 6.42 6.26 0.09
C LEU A 90 5.55 5.69 -1.03
N MET A 91 5.80 4.44 -1.39
CA MET A 91 4.92 3.72 -2.31
C MET A 91 3.55 3.50 -1.66
N VAL A 92 2.50 3.97 -2.33
CA VAL A 92 1.13 3.86 -1.84
C VAL A 92 0.53 2.53 -2.28
N MET A 93 0.05 1.75 -1.31
CA MET A 93 -0.64 0.48 -1.58
C MET A 93 -2.07 0.74 -2.10
N PRO A 94 -2.59 -0.06 -3.05
CA PRO A 94 -3.95 0.11 -3.53
C PRO A 94 -4.99 -0.18 -2.43
N SER A 95 -6.15 0.46 -2.53
CA SER A 95 -7.22 0.39 -1.52
C SER A 95 -7.65 -1.04 -1.21
N VAL A 96 -7.80 -1.85 -2.25
CA VAL A 96 -8.26 -3.25 -2.17
C VAL A 96 -7.28 -4.09 -1.32
N ASP A 97 -5.98 -3.90 -1.50
CA ASP A 97 -4.97 -4.64 -0.75
C ASP A 97 -4.89 -4.21 0.71
N ILE A 98 -5.07 -2.90 0.99
CA ILE A 98 -5.20 -2.38 2.36
C ILE A 98 -6.38 -3.05 3.06
N LEU A 99 -7.54 -3.10 2.41
CA LEU A 99 -8.74 -3.72 2.97
C LEU A 99 -8.55 -5.21 3.25
N TYR A 100 -8.11 -5.99 2.25
CA TYR A 100 -7.95 -7.43 2.41
C TYR A 100 -6.86 -7.81 3.41
N SER A 101 -5.77 -7.04 3.49
CA SER A 101 -4.72 -7.27 4.49
C SER A 101 -5.24 -6.96 5.89
N ALA A 102 -5.97 -5.86 6.08
CA ALA A 102 -6.57 -5.48 7.35
C ALA A 102 -7.61 -6.50 7.84
N LEU A 103 -8.52 -6.96 6.97
CA LEU A 103 -9.51 -8.00 7.29
C LEU A 103 -8.84 -9.31 7.72
N ARG A 104 -7.78 -9.73 7.00
CA ARG A 104 -7.02 -10.94 7.35
C ARG A 104 -6.34 -10.81 8.72
N LYS A 105 -5.74 -9.66 9.03
CA LYS A 105 -5.09 -9.42 10.33
C LYS A 105 -6.10 -9.32 11.47
N ALA A 106 -7.22 -8.64 11.27
CA ALA A 106 -8.28 -8.53 12.27
C ALA A 106 -8.86 -9.90 12.64
N LYS A 107 -9.11 -10.78 11.67
CA LYS A 107 -9.64 -12.13 11.91
C LYS A 107 -8.72 -13.02 12.75
N ARG A 108 -7.40 -12.81 12.69
CA ARG A 108 -6.40 -13.59 13.46
C ARG A 108 -6.40 -13.27 14.95
N ILE A 109 -7.08 -12.21 15.37
CA ILE A 109 -6.99 -11.76 16.76
C ILE A 109 -7.88 -12.59 17.66
N ALA A 110 -7.24 -13.15 18.68
CA ALA A 110 -7.85 -13.95 19.72
C ALA A 110 -8.36 -13.09 20.90
N PRO A 111 -9.37 -13.58 21.65
CA PRO A 111 -9.77 -12.96 22.91
C PRO A 111 -8.63 -12.95 23.94
N THR A 112 -8.72 -12.08 24.95
CA THR A 112 -7.79 -12.11 26.09
C THR A 112 -7.84 -13.48 26.79
N LYS A 113 -6.65 -14.01 27.10
CA LYS A 113 -6.49 -15.25 27.88
C LYS A 113 -7.08 -15.06 29.28
N GLY A 114 -7.65 -16.13 29.86
CA GLY A 114 -8.15 -16.13 31.24
C GLY A 114 -9.61 -15.67 31.45
N ILE A 115 -10.34 -15.27 30.41
CA ILE A 115 -11.77 -14.95 30.54
C ILE A 115 -12.58 -16.26 30.56
N ALA A 116 -13.05 -16.68 31.73
CA ALA A 116 -13.86 -17.90 31.90
C ALA A 116 -15.28 -17.76 31.31
N ASN A 117 -15.94 -16.61 31.53
CA ASN A 117 -17.30 -16.37 31.05
C ASN A 117 -17.32 -16.24 29.51
N ILE A 118 -18.07 -17.14 28.87
CA ILE A 118 -18.18 -17.25 27.40
C ILE A 118 -18.68 -15.94 26.78
N THR A 119 -19.70 -15.33 27.37
CA THR A 119 -20.26 -14.07 26.87
C THR A 119 -19.23 -12.95 26.94
N LYS A 120 -18.55 -12.78 28.09
CA LYS A 120 -17.48 -11.78 28.23
C LYS A 120 -16.33 -12.01 27.25
N ARG A 121 -16.02 -13.29 26.96
CA ARG A 121 -14.97 -13.68 26.01
C ARG A 121 -15.32 -13.26 24.57
N GLU A 122 -16.55 -13.51 24.12
CA GLU A 122 -16.97 -13.10 22.76
C GLU A 122 -17.06 -11.58 22.63
N ARG A 123 -17.53 -10.85 23.65
CA ARG A 123 -17.49 -9.39 23.66
C ARG A 123 -16.07 -8.84 23.51
N ASN A 124 -15.13 -9.40 24.28
CA ASN A 124 -13.73 -9.03 24.21
C ASN A 124 -13.13 -9.34 22.83
N ARG A 125 -13.43 -10.51 22.27
CA ARG A 125 -13.02 -10.88 20.91
C ARG A 125 -13.52 -9.86 19.91
N GLY A 126 -14.82 -9.57 19.90
CA GLY A 126 -15.42 -8.66 18.93
C GLY A 126 -14.85 -7.25 19.02
N ALA A 127 -14.72 -6.71 20.24
CA ALA A 127 -14.11 -5.40 20.46
C ALA A 127 -12.65 -5.35 19.97
N LYS A 128 -11.85 -6.39 20.24
CA LYS A 128 -10.45 -6.45 19.79
C LYS A 128 -10.31 -6.59 18.27
N GLN A 129 -11.17 -7.38 17.63
CA GLN A 129 -11.13 -7.56 16.18
C GLN A 129 -11.51 -6.27 15.46
N LEU A 130 -12.53 -5.55 15.94
CA LEU A 130 -12.89 -4.22 15.41
C LEU A 130 -11.79 -3.18 15.67
N ASP A 131 -11.21 -3.16 16.87
CA ASP A 131 -10.09 -2.25 17.20
C ASP A 131 -8.88 -2.44 16.29
N ALA A 132 -8.54 -3.69 16.01
CA ALA A 132 -7.46 -3.98 15.09
C ALA A 132 -7.80 -3.68 13.64
N LEU A 133 -9.02 -3.98 13.17
CA LEU A 133 -9.44 -3.59 11.83
C LEU A 133 -9.31 -2.07 11.64
N MET A 134 -9.78 -1.29 12.63
CA MET A 134 -9.62 0.16 12.63
C MET A 134 -8.14 0.56 12.54
N LYS A 135 -7.26 -0.02 13.35
CA LYS A 135 -5.83 0.32 13.36
C LYS A 135 -5.13 -0.04 12.05
N GLU A 136 -5.38 -1.24 11.53
CA GLU A 136 -4.79 -1.71 10.28
C GLU A 136 -5.21 -0.88 9.06
N LEU A 137 -6.42 -0.31 9.08
CA LEU A 137 -6.87 0.65 8.05
C LEU A 137 -6.36 2.07 8.32
N ALA A 138 -6.42 2.54 9.58
CA ALA A 138 -6.13 3.93 9.91
C ALA A 138 -4.65 4.29 9.85
N VAL A 139 -3.76 3.34 10.18
CA VAL A 139 -2.31 3.57 10.18
C VAL A 139 -1.80 3.88 8.77
N PRO A 140 -2.03 3.03 7.74
CA PRO A 140 -1.62 3.35 6.37
C PRO A 140 -2.21 4.67 5.84
N LEU A 141 -3.51 4.90 6.04
CA LEU A 141 -4.16 6.13 5.58
C LEU A 141 -3.58 7.40 6.24
N ARG A 142 -3.26 7.33 7.54
CA ARG A 142 -2.56 8.40 8.24
C ARG A 142 -1.16 8.60 7.69
N THR A 143 -0.41 7.52 7.48
CA THR A 143 0.93 7.58 6.88
C THR A 143 0.87 8.28 5.53
N TYR A 144 -0.12 7.99 4.68
CA TYR A 144 -0.24 8.66 3.39
C TYR A 144 -0.58 10.14 3.54
N SER A 145 -1.57 10.54 4.35
CA SER A 145 -1.85 11.98 4.54
C SER A 145 -0.64 12.75 5.09
N GLN A 146 0.12 12.17 6.02
CA GLN A 146 1.20 12.87 6.72
C GLN A 146 2.52 12.95 5.95
N ASN A 147 2.80 11.99 5.06
CA ASN A 147 4.06 11.99 4.31
C ASN A 147 3.98 12.78 2.99
N PHE A 148 2.79 13.20 2.58
CA PHE A 148 2.63 14.05 1.40
C PHE A 148 2.87 15.52 1.78
N PRO A 149 3.68 16.26 1.01
CA PRO A 149 4.07 17.62 1.36
C PRO A 149 2.88 18.58 1.31
N ASN A 150 2.82 19.53 2.24
CA ASN A 150 1.73 20.49 2.28
C ASN A 150 1.95 21.60 1.25
N LYS A 151 0.95 21.83 0.40
CA LYS A 151 0.98 22.85 -0.66
C LYS A 151 1.44 24.23 -0.18
N LYS A 152 1.07 24.65 1.03
CA LYS A 152 1.44 25.98 1.57
C LYS A 152 2.94 26.20 1.70
N TYR A 153 3.71 25.12 1.88
CA TYR A 153 5.15 25.17 2.13
C TYR A 153 5.98 24.67 0.95
N LEU A 154 5.32 24.31 -0.16
CA LEU A 154 5.98 23.84 -1.37
C LEU A 154 6.65 24.97 -2.14
N HIS A 155 7.74 24.61 -2.82
CA HIS A 155 8.43 25.51 -3.74
C HIS A 155 7.52 25.90 -4.92
N PRO A 156 7.56 27.15 -5.43
CA PRO A 156 6.69 27.62 -6.53
C PRO A 156 6.72 26.75 -7.80
N TYR A 157 7.88 26.18 -8.12
CA TYR A 157 8.02 25.21 -9.20
C TYR A 157 7.14 23.97 -8.99
N GLU A 158 7.18 23.37 -7.79
CA GLU A 158 6.40 22.18 -7.45
C GLU A 158 4.89 22.50 -7.44
N LEU A 159 4.52 23.70 -6.98
CA LEU A 159 3.14 24.19 -7.04
C LEU A 159 2.62 24.23 -8.48
N SER A 160 3.41 24.81 -9.38
CA SER A 160 3.06 24.91 -10.80
C SER A 160 2.96 23.53 -11.45
N LEU A 161 3.83 22.58 -11.06
CA LEU A 161 3.75 21.20 -11.54
C LEU A 161 2.48 20.51 -11.06
N ILE A 162 2.09 20.65 -9.80
CA ILE A 162 0.84 20.08 -9.27
C ILE A 162 -0.37 20.64 -10.02
N GLU A 163 -0.42 21.97 -10.17
CA GLU A 163 -1.50 22.65 -10.89
C GLU A 163 -1.61 22.17 -12.34
N LEU A 164 -0.48 22.06 -13.04
CA LEU A 164 -0.45 21.60 -14.43
C LEU A 164 -0.78 20.11 -14.60
N THR A 165 -0.38 19.26 -13.65
CA THR A 165 -0.52 17.80 -13.77
C THR A 165 -1.81 17.25 -13.18
N LEU A 166 -2.25 17.77 -12.03
CA LEU A 166 -3.42 17.29 -11.29
C LEU A 166 -4.61 18.24 -11.36
N GLY A 167 -4.40 19.48 -11.82
CA GLY A 167 -5.39 20.54 -11.82
C GLY A 167 -5.50 21.25 -10.46
N ASP A 168 -6.18 22.40 -10.49
CA ASP A 168 -6.40 23.21 -9.30
C ASP A 168 -7.21 22.50 -8.22
N GLY A 169 -6.68 22.50 -7.00
CA GLY A 169 -7.35 22.02 -5.79
C GLY A 169 -7.55 20.51 -5.68
N ASN A 170 -7.27 19.73 -6.73
CA ASN A 170 -7.42 18.29 -6.73
C ASN A 170 -6.48 17.62 -5.72
N TYR A 171 -5.24 18.10 -5.63
CA TYR A 171 -4.24 17.61 -4.69
C TYR A 171 -4.73 17.66 -3.23
N GLU A 172 -5.18 18.84 -2.77
CA GLU A 172 -5.69 19.03 -1.42
C GLU A 172 -6.99 18.26 -1.19
N GLN A 173 -7.85 18.17 -2.22
CA GLN A 173 -9.10 17.43 -2.14
C GLN A 173 -8.86 15.92 -1.92
N VAL A 174 -7.91 15.31 -2.64
CA VAL A 174 -7.58 13.88 -2.50
C VAL A 174 -7.00 13.60 -1.11
N LEU A 175 -6.04 14.41 -0.64
CA LEU A 175 -5.50 14.27 0.72
C LEU A 175 -6.59 14.43 1.79
N GLY A 176 -7.48 15.41 1.62
CA GLY A 176 -8.63 15.61 2.49
C GLY A 176 -9.60 14.42 2.49
N LYS A 177 -9.87 13.81 1.32
CA LYS A 177 -10.71 12.60 1.19
C LYS A 177 -10.08 11.40 1.92
N VAL A 178 -8.76 11.21 1.82
CA VAL A 178 -8.04 10.14 2.54
C VAL A 178 -8.14 10.32 4.06
N ASP A 179 -7.99 11.55 4.55
CA ASP A 179 -8.16 11.85 5.98
C ASP A 179 -9.60 11.69 6.46
N ALA A 180 -10.57 12.11 5.66
CA ALA A 180 -11.98 11.93 5.95
C ALA A 180 -12.35 10.45 6.01
N LEU A 181 -11.85 9.64 5.08
CA LEU A 181 -11.99 8.18 5.06
C LEU A 181 -11.47 7.55 6.36
N ARG A 182 -10.25 7.90 6.76
CA ARG A 182 -9.67 7.43 8.03
C ARG A 182 -10.59 7.76 9.20
N ASN A 183 -11.05 9.01 9.30
CA ASN A 183 -11.87 9.46 10.41
C ASN A 183 -13.23 8.70 10.45
N ARG A 184 -13.84 8.48 9.28
CA ARG A 184 -15.11 7.75 9.14
C ARG A 184 -14.97 6.28 9.55
N VAL A 185 -13.92 5.60 9.09
CA VAL A 185 -13.63 4.20 9.45
C VAL A 185 -13.45 4.06 10.97
N VAL A 186 -12.72 5.01 11.58
CA VAL A 186 -12.49 5.02 13.02
C VAL A 186 -13.77 5.31 13.81
N SER A 187 -14.64 6.22 13.34
CA SER A 187 -15.90 6.52 14.04
C SER A 187 -16.84 5.33 14.00
N VAL A 188 -17.09 4.76 12.82
CA VAL A 188 -17.95 3.59 12.63
C VAL A 188 -17.43 2.38 13.40
N GLY A 189 -16.11 2.13 13.34
CA GLY A 189 -15.51 1.03 14.09
C GLY A 189 -15.63 1.20 15.61
N LYS A 190 -15.52 2.43 16.14
CA LYS A 190 -15.71 2.72 17.57
C LYS A 190 -17.16 2.52 18.01
N GLU A 191 -18.11 2.96 17.19
CA GLU A 191 -19.55 2.77 17.44
C GLU A 191 -19.86 1.27 17.58
N HIS A 192 -19.48 0.44 16.60
CA HIS A 192 -19.73 -0.99 16.65
C HIS A 192 -18.92 -1.73 17.72
N ALA A 193 -17.70 -1.28 18.03
CA ALA A 193 -16.93 -1.83 19.15
C ALA A 193 -17.61 -1.57 20.50
N SER A 194 -18.22 -0.39 20.66
CA SER A 194 -18.99 -0.05 21.87
C SER A 194 -20.27 -0.90 21.99
N LEU A 195 -20.95 -1.19 20.87
CA LEU A 195 -22.11 -2.08 20.83
C LEU A 195 -21.72 -3.51 21.20
N CYS A 196 -20.58 -4.00 20.70
CA CYS A 196 -20.05 -5.31 21.09
C CYS A 196 -19.81 -5.38 22.61
N ALA A 197 -19.24 -4.32 23.20
CA ALA A 197 -19.00 -4.26 24.64
C ALA A 197 -20.30 -4.26 25.47
N LYS A 198 -21.37 -3.65 24.96
CA LYS A 198 -22.68 -3.52 25.62
C LYS A 198 -23.63 -4.70 25.40
N SER A 199 -23.34 -5.59 24.44
CA SER A 199 -24.18 -6.78 24.17
C SER A 199 -24.44 -7.60 25.44
N THR A 200 -25.54 -8.32 25.52
CA THR A 200 -25.93 -9.07 26.72
C THR A 200 -25.70 -10.57 26.56
N SER A 201 -25.91 -11.11 25.36
CA SER A 201 -25.79 -12.52 25.06
C SER A 201 -24.62 -12.84 24.12
N LYS A 202 -24.19 -14.10 24.10
CA LYS A 202 -23.14 -14.58 23.18
C LYS A 202 -23.53 -14.37 21.71
N LYS A 203 -24.75 -14.80 21.34
CA LYS A 203 -25.27 -14.69 19.97
C LYS A 203 -25.36 -13.23 19.51
N GLU A 204 -25.78 -12.34 20.40
CA GLU A 204 -25.82 -10.91 20.12
C GLU A 204 -24.42 -10.34 19.87
N ALA A 205 -23.43 -10.70 20.68
CA ALA A 205 -22.04 -10.24 20.48
C ALA A 205 -21.47 -10.68 19.12
N GLU A 206 -21.71 -11.92 18.71
CA GLU A 206 -21.29 -12.45 17.41
C GLU A 206 -22.00 -11.73 16.24
N ALA A 207 -23.30 -11.48 16.37
CA ALA A 207 -24.07 -10.74 15.38
C ALA A 207 -23.53 -9.31 15.21
N ARG A 208 -23.34 -8.58 16.31
CA ARG A 208 -22.80 -7.21 16.31
C ARG A 208 -21.39 -7.13 15.73
N LEU A 209 -20.55 -8.13 15.97
CA LEU A 209 -19.23 -8.24 15.36
C LEU A 209 -19.34 -8.39 13.84
N SER A 210 -20.17 -9.32 13.37
CA SER A 210 -20.33 -9.56 11.93
C SER A 210 -20.91 -8.34 11.20
N GLU A 211 -21.86 -7.64 11.83
CA GLU A 211 -22.44 -6.39 11.36
C GLU A 211 -21.38 -5.28 11.31
N GLY A 212 -20.61 -5.10 12.39
CA GLY A 212 -19.57 -4.08 12.47
C GLY A 212 -18.47 -4.27 11.43
N LEU A 213 -18.02 -5.50 11.19
CA LEU A 213 -17.03 -5.80 10.15
C LEU A 213 -17.54 -5.43 8.75
N LYS A 214 -18.78 -5.83 8.43
CA LYS A 214 -19.42 -5.48 7.15
C LYS A 214 -19.60 -3.97 7.00
N LYS A 215 -20.04 -3.28 8.06
CA LYS A 215 -20.27 -1.82 7.99
C LYS A 215 -18.97 -1.05 7.78
N VAL A 216 -17.89 -1.45 8.45
CA VAL A 216 -16.57 -0.86 8.24
C VAL A 216 -16.06 -1.14 6.82
N GLU A 217 -16.23 -2.36 6.31
CA GLU A 217 -15.88 -2.75 4.96
C GLU A 217 -16.65 -1.94 3.90
N GLU A 218 -17.98 -1.87 4.01
CA GLU A 218 -18.83 -1.06 3.14
C GLU A 218 -18.43 0.42 3.15
N THR A 219 -18.18 0.97 4.34
CA THR A 219 -17.74 2.36 4.51
C THR A 219 -16.42 2.59 3.80
N TYR A 220 -15.48 1.65 3.92
CA TYR A 220 -14.18 1.73 3.27
C TYR A 220 -14.29 1.62 1.74
N ILE A 221 -15.10 0.70 1.22
CA ILE A 221 -15.27 0.52 -0.24
C ILE A 221 -15.94 1.75 -0.86
N HIS A 222 -17.04 2.20 -0.26
CA HIS A 222 -17.83 3.32 -0.79
C HIS A 222 -17.01 4.61 -0.89
N GLN A 223 -16.16 4.87 0.09
CA GLN A 223 -15.31 6.07 0.13
C GLN A 223 -13.92 5.86 -0.51
N GLY A 224 -13.41 4.63 -0.49
CA GLY A 224 -12.11 4.25 -1.04
C GLY A 224 -12.09 4.27 -2.56
N ASN A 225 -13.18 3.86 -3.21
CA ASN A 225 -13.34 3.99 -4.67
C ASN A 225 -13.36 5.46 -5.12
N MET A 226 -13.70 6.40 -4.23
CA MET A 226 -13.75 7.82 -4.54
C MET A 226 -12.44 8.57 -4.28
N SER A 227 -11.46 7.91 -3.64
CA SER A 227 -10.25 8.55 -3.11
C SER A 227 -8.94 8.02 -3.71
N MET A 228 -8.94 6.83 -4.30
CA MET A 228 -7.71 6.13 -4.73
C MET A 228 -7.61 5.92 -6.25
N ILE A 229 -8.49 6.53 -7.03
CA ILE A 229 -8.39 6.55 -8.49
C ILE A 229 -7.38 7.64 -8.87
N CYS A 230 -6.10 7.31 -8.82
CA CYS A 230 -5.04 8.04 -9.54
C CYS A 230 -4.38 7.15 -10.61
N TYR A 231 -4.99 6.02 -10.95
CA TYR A 231 -4.54 5.14 -12.05
C TYR A 231 -5.74 4.69 -12.89
N THR A 232 -6.35 5.62 -13.61
CA THR A 232 -7.11 5.34 -14.84
C THR A 232 -7.02 6.55 -15.73
#